data_AF-A0A2D6AIC0-F1
#
_entry.id   AF-A0A2D6AIC0-F1
#
_cell.length_a   1.000
_cell.length_b   1.000
_cell.length_c   1.000
_cell.angle_alpha   90.00
_cell.angle_beta   90.00
_cell.angle_gamma   90.00
#
_symmetry.space_group_name_H-M   'P 1'
#
loop_
_entity.id
_entity.type
_entity.pdbx_description
1 polymer ?
#
loop_
_entity_poly.entity_id
_entity_poly.type
_entity_poly.pdbx_seq_one_letter_code
_entity_poly.pdbx_strand_id
1 'polypeptide(L)'
;PPGRYILKERESEKYGEHWQVKVKGGEIPGRSHILIHHGNYKRDIKGCILVGRDHIDIDGDRLRDVTSSKSTMERIHQYLTRDNTPLTIIG
;
A
#
# COMPACT_ATOMS: atom_id res chain seq x y z
N PRO A 1 6.99 -3.71 -7.94
CA PRO A 1 7.16 -4.10 -9.35
C PRO A 1 5.89 -4.81 -9.82
N PRO A 2 5.56 -4.81 -11.12
CA PRO A 2 4.48 -5.64 -11.63
C PRO A 2 4.75 -7.12 -11.32
N GLY A 3 3.71 -7.88 -11.00
CA GLY A 3 3.85 -9.28 -10.61
C GLY A 3 2.76 -9.77 -9.66
N ARG A 4 2.90 -11.03 -9.25
CA ARG A 4 1.99 -11.70 -8.31
C ARG A 4 2.62 -11.81 -6.94
N TYR A 5 1.85 -11.43 -5.93
CA TYR A 5 2.25 -11.34 -4.54
C TYR A 5 1.13 -11.86 -3.63
N ILE A 6 1.43 -11.89 -2.34
CA ILE A 6 0.45 -12.10 -1.28
C ILE A 6 0.49 -10.91 -0.32
N LEU A 7 -0.66 -10.59 0.25
CA LEU A 7 -0.78 -9.64 1.33
C LEU A 7 -0.73 -10.37 2.68
N LYS A 8 0.04 -9.80 3.60
CA LYS A 8 0.05 -10.18 5.01
C LYS A 8 -0.34 -8.99 5.86
N GLU A 9 -1.25 -9.20 6.80
CA GLU A 9 -1.68 -8.16 7.72
C GLU A 9 -0.53 -7.72 8.63
N ARG A 10 -0.48 -6.43 8.97
CA ARG A 10 0.51 -5.87 9.89
C ARG A 10 -0.05 -4.64 10.60
N GLU A 11 0.34 -4.47 11.85
CA GLU A 11 0.09 -3.26 12.62
C GLU A 11 1.41 -2.58 13.00
N SER A 12 1.41 -1.26 13.08
CA SER A 12 2.53 -0.48 13.63
C SER A 12 2.05 0.86 14.16
N GLU A 13 2.76 1.41 15.15
CA GLU A 13 2.44 2.72 15.73
C GLU A 13 2.29 3.84 14.68
N LYS A 14 3.15 3.85 13.65
CA LYS A 14 3.14 4.88 12.62
C LYS A 14 1.93 4.81 11.68
N TYR A 15 1.54 3.60 11.27
CA TYR A 15 0.57 3.41 10.18
C TYR A 15 -0.77 2.79 10.63
N GLY A 16 -0.89 2.38 11.89
CA GLY A 16 -1.97 1.52 12.36
C GLY A 16 -1.98 0.20 11.60
N GLU A 17 -3.16 -0.34 11.34
CA GLU A 17 -3.40 -1.49 10.50
C GLU A 17 -3.03 -1.18 9.03
N HIS A 18 -2.22 -2.03 8.43
CA HIS A 18 -1.76 -1.89 7.05
C HIS A 18 -1.35 -3.27 6.50
N TRP A 19 -0.92 -3.32 5.24
CA TRP A 19 -0.55 -4.59 4.61
C TRP A 19 0.91 -4.62 4.21
N GLN A 20 1.56 -5.77 4.38
CA GLN A 20 2.87 -6.04 3.80
C GLN A 20 2.72 -6.90 2.54
N VAL A 21 3.37 -6.48 1.46
CA VAL A 21 3.44 -7.22 0.19
C VAL A 21 4.60 -8.22 0.28
N LYS A 22 4.30 -9.49 0.00
CA LYS A 22 5.23 -10.61 0.10
C LYS A 22 5.16 -11.54 -1.10
N VAL A 23 6.18 -12.37 -1.28
CA VAL A 23 6.09 -13.55 -2.15
C VAL A 23 5.68 -14.75 -1.31
N LYS A 24 5.22 -15.83 -1.97
CA LYS A 24 4.96 -17.08 -1.26
C LYS A 24 6.25 -17.56 -0.60
N GLY A 25 6.21 -17.75 0.72
CA GLY A 25 7.35 -18.24 1.49
C GLY A 25 8.30 -17.17 2.04
N GLY A 26 8.05 -15.87 1.85
CA GLY A 26 8.91 -14.85 2.47
C GLY A 26 8.83 -13.44 1.91
N GLU A 27 9.91 -12.68 2.09
CA GLU A 27 10.05 -11.32 1.56
C GLU A 27 10.41 -11.31 0.07
N ILE A 28 10.19 -10.18 -0.57
CA ILE A 28 10.58 -9.97 -1.96
C ILE A 28 12.12 -9.87 -2.02
N PRO A 29 12.81 -10.68 -2.83
CA PRO A 29 14.27 -10.63 -2.90
C PRO A 29 14.80 -9.22 -3.17
N GLY A 30 15.75 -8.76 -2.36
CA GLY A 30 16.35 -7.43 -2.44
C GLY A 30 15.44 -6.26 -1.99
N ARG A 31 14.25 -6.54 -1.44
CA ARG A 31 13.28 -5.53 -1.00
C ARG A 31 12.62 -5.96 0.30
N SER A 32 12.91 -5.29 1.40
CA SER A 32 12.18 -5.46 2.66
C SER A 32 11.06 -4.42 2.79
N HIS A 33 10.05 -4.74 3.60
CA HIS A 33 8.99 -3.80 4.00
C HIS A 33 8.32 -3.03 2.85
N ILE A 34 7.96 -3.71 1.75
CA ILE A 34 7.02 -3.13 0.79
C ILE A 34 5.63 -3.15 1.44
N LEU A 35 5.11 -1.97 1.75
CA LEU A 35 3.84 -1.82 2.46
C LEU A 35 2.76 -1.24 1.56
N ILE A 36 1.51 -1.62 1.78
CA ILE A 36 0.33 -0.83 1.40
C ILE A 36 -0.11 -0.10 2.66
N HIS A 37 -0.01 1.23 2.68
CA HIS A 37 -0.33 2.04 3.85
C HIS A 37 -0.99 3.35 3.44
N HIS A 38 -1.55 4.05 4.44
CA HIS A 38 -2.07 5.39 4.23
C HIS A 38 -0.94 6.41 4.10
N GLY A 39 -1.14 7.37 3.20
CA GLY A 39 -0.26 8.49 2.88
C GLY A 39 -0.86 9.20 1.68
N ASN A 40 -0.61 10.49 1.53
CA ASN A 40 -1.26 11.28 0.48
C ASN A 40 -0.27 11.73 -0.57
N TYR A 41 0.95 12.07 -0.18
CA TYR A 41 1.90 12.75 -1.06
C TYR A 41 2.88 11.77 -1.71
N LYS A 42 3.38 12.10 -2.90
CA LYS A 42 4.47 11.34 -3.55
C LYS A 42 5.70 11.18 -2.64
N ARG A 43 6.02 12.16 -1.80
CA ARG A 43 7.14 12.07 -0.85
C ARG A 43 6.93 11.03 0.26
N ASP A 44 5.68 10.61 0.50
CA ASP A 44 5.34 9.61 1.51
C ASP A 44 5.70 8.18 1.04
N ILE A 45 6.02 7.98 -0.24
CA ILE A 45 6.24 6.66 -0.84
C ILE A 45 7.72 6.41 -1.20
N LYS A 46 8.39 5.57 -0.41
CA LYS A 46 9.78 5.10 -0.68
C LYS A 46 9.81 3.70 -1.30
N GLY A 47 8.93 3.45 -2.27
CA GLY A 47 8.75 2.15 -2.91
C GLY A 47 7.69 1.24 -2.28
N CYS A 48 6.95 1.77 -1.30
CA CYS A 48 5.66 1.25 -0.84
C CYS A 48 4.56 1.48 -1.88
N ILE A 49 3.29 1.29 -1.50
CA ILE A 49 2.10 1.55 -2.30
C ILE A 49 1.16 2.40 -1.46
N LEU A 50 0.77 3.57 -1.98
CA LEU A 50 -0.26 4.41 -1.36
C LEU A 50 -1.60 4.10 -2.00
N VAL A 51 -2.65 4.20 -1.21
CA VAL A 51 -4.04 4.01 -1.65
C VAL A 51 -4.83 5.29 -1.43
N GLY A 52 -5.79 5.53 -2.31
CA GLY A 52 -6.70 6.66 -2.21
C GLY A 52 -7.83 6.54 -3.23
N ARG A 53 -8.72 7.53 -3.24
CA ARG A 53 -9.89 7.52 -4.13
C ARG A 53 -9.58 8.12 -5.50
N ASP A 54 -8.78 9.18 -5.54
CA ASP A 54 -8.46 9.92 -6.75
C ASP A 54 -6.97 10.22 -6.85
N HIS A 55 -6.53 10.56 -8.06
CA HIS A 55 -5.17 11.05 -8.34
C HIS A 55 -5.19 12.52 -8.73
N ILE A 56 -4.73 13.41 -7.86
CA ILE A 56 -4.65 14.86 -8.10
C ILE A 56 -3.31 15.40 -7.59
N ASP A 57 -2.93 16.60 -8.00
CA ASP A 57 -1.81 17.33 -7.39
C ASP A 57 -2.35 18.09 -6.16
N ILE A 58 -2.03 17.62 -4.94
CA ILE A 58 -2.62 18.16 -3.70
C ILE A 58 -1.89 19.42 -3.25
N ASP A 59 -0.58 19.51 -3.45
CA ASP A 59 0.27 20.57 -2.91
C ASP A 59 0.97 21.45 -3.95
N GLY A 60 0.69 21.24 -5.24
CA GLY A 60 1.16 22.06 -6.34
C GLY A 60 2.58 21.72 -6.80
N ASP A 61 3.12 20.55 -6.43
CA ASP A 61 4.46 20.11 -6.83
C ASP A 61 4.51 19.50 -8.24
N ARG A 62 3.35 19.45 -8.94
CA ARG A 62 3.13 18.86 -10.27
C ARG A 62 3.26 17.34 -10.31
N LEU A 63 3.31 16.67 -9.16
CA LEU A 63 3.25 15.22 -9.05
C LEU A 63 1.83 14.79 -8.69
N ARG A 64 1.44 13.60 -9.15
CA ARG A 64 0.15 13.02 -8.76
C ARG A 64 0.28 12.39 -7.38
N ASP A 65 -0.62 12.82 -6.50
CA ASP A 65 -0.85 12.34 -5.15
C ASP A 65 -2.13 11.52 -5.08
N VAL A 66 -2.43 10.93 -3.92
CA VAL A 66 -3.68 10.19 -3.69
C VAL A 66 -4.54 10.86 -2.63
N THR A 67 -5.86 10.90 -2.84
CA THR A 67 -6.82 11.50 -1.89
C THR A 67 -7.40 10.48 -0.92
N SER A 68 -7.86 10.93 0.26
CA SER A 68 -8.68 10.11 1.19
C SER A 68 -8.03 8.79 1.65
N SER A 69 -6.70 8.76 1.75
CA SER A 69 -5.92 7.54 1.98
C SER A 69 -6.30 6.74 3.25
N LYS A 70 -6.58 7.42 4.37
CA LYS A 70 -7.04 6.77 5.61
C LYS A 70 -8.37 6.03 5.43
N SER A 71 -9.42 6.71 4.96
CA SER A 71 -10.73 6.09 4.72
C SER A 71 -10.67 4.98 3.66
N THR A 72 -9.77 5.10 2.66
CA THR A 72 -9.56 4.05 1.68
C THR A 72 -8.90 2.81 2.33
N MET A 73 -7.93 3.01 3.23
CA MET A 73 -7.33 1.90 3.97
C MET A 73 -8.33 1.18 4.87
N GLU A 74 -9.14 1.92 5.63
CA GLU A 74 -10.21 1.34 6.46
C GLU A 74 -11.15 0.48 5.61
N ARG A 75 -11.54 0.98 4.43
CA ARG A 75 -12.38 0.22 3.49
C ARG A 75 -11.68 -1.04 2.99
N ILE A 76 -10.38 -0.98 2.66
CA ILE A 76 -9.61 -2.16 2.24
C ILE A 76 -9.63 -3.22 3.33
N HIS A 77 -9.39 -2.84 4.60
CA HIS A 77 -9.43 -3.77 5.74
C HIS A 77 -10.79 -4.43 5.94
N GLN A 78 -11.87 -3.69 5.72
CA GLN A 78 -13.23 -4.27 5.79
C GLN A 78 -13.47 -5.38 4.75
N TYR A 79 -12.84 -5.32 3.57
CA TYR A 79 -13.01 -6.31 2.50
C TYR A 79 -11.92 -7.39 2.48
N LEU A 80 -10.72 -7.07 2.97
CA LEU A 80 -9.61 -8.00 3.03
C LEU A 80 -9.56 -8.65 4.42
N THR A 81 -10.15 -9.83 4.54
CA THR A 81 -10.31 -10.52 5.83
C THR A 81 -9.35 -11.68 6.04
N ARG A 82 -8.36 -11.87 5.16
CA ARG A 82 -7.49 -13.06 5.17
C ARG A 82 -6.04 -12.75 4.86
N ASP A 83 -5.17 -13.29 5.73
CA ASP A 83 -3.76 -13.49 5.43
C ASP A 83 -3.58 -14.32 4.14
N ASN A 84 -2.54 -14.00 3.38
CA ASN A 84 -2.24 -14.58 2.07
C ASN A 84 -3.24 -14.22 0.95
N THR A 85 -3.94 -13.09 1.08
CA THR A 85 -4.76 -12.56 -0.03
C THR A 85 -3.89 -12.34 -1.27
N PRO A 86 -4.25 -12.92 -2.43
CA PRO A 86 -3.51 -12.70 -3.67
C PRO A 86 -3.54 -11.24 -4.10
N LEU A 87 -2.38 -10.67 -4.44
CA LEU A 87 -2.24 -9.35 -5.03
C LEU A 87 -1.59 -9.49 -6.41
N THR A 88 -2.17 -8.82 -7.41
CA THR A 88 -1.50 -8.62 -8.71
C THR A 88 -1.25 -7.14 -8.92
N ILE A 89 0.01 -6.78 -9.16
CA ILE A 89 0.40 -5.41 -9.55
C ILE A 89 0.55 -5.41 -11.07
N ILE A 90 -0.22 -4.55 -11.73
CA ILE A 90 -0.11 -4.27 -13.17
C ILE A 90 0.64 -2.96 -13.37
N GLY A 91 1.40 -2.87 -14.47
CA GLY A 91 2.17 -1.68 -14.87
C GLY A 91 1.46 -0.87 -15.93
#